data_AF-A0A0W0Y6Y6-F1
#
_entry.id   AF-A0A0W0Y6Y6-F1
#
_cell.length_a   1.000
_cell.length_b   1.000
_cell.length_c   1.000
_cell.angle_alpha   90.00
_cell.angle_beta   90.00
_cell.angle_gamma   90.00
#
_symmetry.space_group_name_H-M   'P 1'
#
loop_
_entity.id
_entity.type
_entity.pdbx_description
1 polymer ?
#
loop_
_entity_poly.entity_id
_entity_poly.type
_entity_poly.pdbx_seq_one_letter_code
_entity_poly.pdbx_strand_id
1 'polypeptide(L)'
;MSEEQKENDLSMWLSTYGLITVERLLERYKIKLSHDDLVNALKKPHTFYHQLLRLPLRNVFNGIIFQQARDYQVYGQKLYIDYLLSGESGKSETSPGAQTRETLNAEREKLVALGESFHQEEIKQDKLIAQSQSMLIKHAANWNEALLRVAKEIGDELRRYNVNKSNEQIKNAVLSLLAHHDVEQPQREAPYWQGVAVQLGLTLNAEIKAVFIEKIAELNRFNRETDEAAQEFSHRITEMSHTLKRYREEFKAAIIKANELLTQLPDYKINPVQNEINREELHFDASIGDQS
;
A
#
# COMPACT_ATOMS: atom_id res chain seq x y z
N MET A 1 -12.39 -21.28 10.95
CA MET A 1 -12.44 -20.73 12.32
C MET A 1 -11.11 -20.03 12.56
N SER A 2 -10.98 -18.73 12.79
CA SER A 2 -11.96 -17.71 13.19
C SER A 2 -12.10 -16.62 12.10
N GLU A 3 -13.32 -16.13 11.89
CA GLU A 3 -13.67 -14.99 11.03
C GLU A 3 -13.49 -13.64 11.75
N GLU A 4 -12.79 -13.58 12.88
CA GLU A 4 -12.66 -12.38 13.73
C GLU A 4 -11.32 -11.64 13.59
N GLN A 5 -10.52 -11.90 12.55
CA GLN A 5 -9.25 -11.20 12.28
C GLN A 5 -9.19 -10.50 10.91
N LYS A 6 -10.32 -10.06 10.36
CA LYS A 6 -10.31 -8.90 9.43
C LYS A 6 -10.31 -7.62 10.25
N GLU A 7 -9.34 -7.50 11.16
CA GLU A 7 -9.05 -6.23 11.80
C GLU A 7 -8.70 -5.24 10.67
N ASN A 8 -9.18 -4.01 10.81
CA ASN A 8 -9.25 -3.04 9.73
C ASN A 8 -7.84 -2.69 9.23
N ASP A 9 -7.35 -3.45 8.23
CA ASP A 9 -6.00 -3.39 7.65
C ASP A 9 -5.66 -1.98 7.14
N LEU A 10 -6.69 -1.17 6.87
CA LEU A 10 -6.55 0.22 6.41
C LEU A 10 -6.62 1.27 7.54
N SER A 11 -6.79 0.88 8.80
CA SER A 11 -6.91 1.81 9.94
C SER A 11 -5.68 2.70 10.14
N MET A 12 -4.49 2.19 9.81
CA MET A 12 -3.23 2.96 9.84
C MET A 12 -3.24 4.14 8.85
N TRP A 13 -4.10 4.12 7.84
CA TRP A 13 -4.23 5.17 6.82
C TRP A 13 -5.23 6.27 7.19
N LEU A 14 -5.83 6.21 8.38
CA LEU A 14 -6.72 7.29 8.88
C LEU A 14 -5.96 8.53 9.38
N SER A 15 -4.62 8.50 9.39
CA SER A 15 -3.79 9.67 9.64
C SER A 15 -3.91 10.70 8.51
N THR A 16 -3.58 11.97 8.76
CA THR A 16 -3.63 13.03 7.73
C THR A 16 -2.80 12.67 6.49
N TYR A 17 -1.62 12.07 6.69
CA TYR A 17 -0.78 11.59 5.60
C TYR A 17 -1.45 10.44 4.81
N GLY A 18 -2.07 9.50 5.54
CA GLY A 18 -2.77 8.39 4.92
C GLY A 18 -3.97 8.85 4.09
N LEU A 19 -4.76 9.80 4.61
CA LEU A 19 -5.90 10.37 3.88
C LEU A 19 -5.47 11.08 2.59
N ILE A 20 -4.38 11.85 2.62
CA ILE A 20 -3.81 12.48 1.42
C ILE A 20 -3.34 11.42 0.41
N THR A 21 -2.75 10.33 0.89
CA THR A 21 -2.29 9.23 0.03
C THR A 21 -3.47 8.55 -0.65
N VAL A 22 -4.52 8.25 0.11
CA VAL A 22 -5.77 7.65 -0.38
C VAL A 22 -6.46 8.56 -1.40
N GLU A 23 -6.55 9.86 -1.11
CA GLU A 23 -7.12 10.85 -2.03
C GLU A 23 -6.37 10.86 -3.37
N ARG A 24 -5.04 10.93 -3.34
CA ARG A 24 -4.20 10.87 -4.56
C ARG A 24 -4.36 9.57 -5.34
N LEU A 25 -4.56 8.43 -4.66
CA LEU A 25 -4.81 7.15 -5.31
C LEU A 25 -6.18 7.15 -6.01
N LEU A 26 -7.24 7.61 -5.33
CA LEU A 26 -8.57 7.71 -5.92
C LEU A 26 -8.62 8.70 -7.09
N GLU A 27 -7.87 9.80 -7.03
CA GLU A 27 -7.76 10.74 -8.15
C GLU A 27 -7.21 10.10 -9.42
N ARG A 28 -6.24 9.18 -9.32
CA ARG A 28 -5.75 8.40 -10.47
C ARG A 28 -6.84 7.53 -11.10
N TYR A 29 -7.80 7.10 -10.29
CA TYR A 29 -8.98 6.35 -10.73
C TYR A 29 -10.15 7.27 -11.14
N LYS A 30 -9.95 8.60 -11.15
CA LYS A 30 -10.98 9.62 -11.44
C LYS A 30 -12.17 9.58 -10.47
N ILE A 31 -11.94 9.09 -9.26
CA ILE A 31 -12.94 9.00 -8.19
C ILE A 31 -12.67 10.15 -7.22
N LYS A 32 -13.71 10.95 -6.93
CA LYS A 32 -13.65 12.02 -5.94
C LYS A 32 -14.72 11.76 -4.88
N LEU A 33 -14.29 11.64 -3.63
CA LEU A 33 -15.16 11.47 -2.46
C LEU A 33 -15.04 12.71 -1.57
N SER A 34 -16.08 13.01 -0.80
CA SER A 34 -15.95 14.00 0.27
C SER A 34 -15.04 13.45 1.37
N HIS A 35 -14.53 14.33 2.24
CA HIS A 35 -13.66 13.92 3.34
C HIS A 35 -14.33 12.88 4.25
N ASP A 36 -15.61 13.10 4.59
CA ASP A 36 -16.38 12.20 5.44
C ASP A 36 -16.65 10.86 4.76
N ASP A 37 -16.97 10.87 3.46
CA ASP A 37 -17.16 9.64 2.67
C ASP A 37 -15.86 8.84 2.57
N LEU A 38 -14.70 9.52 2.42
CA LEU A 38 -13.39 8.88 2.31
C LEU A 38 -13.00 8.18 3.62
N VAL A 39 -13.22 8.83 4.77
CA VAL A 39 -13.00 8.22 6.09
C VAL A 39 -13.88 6.99 6.29
N ASN A 40 -15.15 7.06 5.88
CA ASN A 40 -16.09 5.95 6.03
C ASN A 40 -15.79 4.79 5.07
N ALA A 41 -15.40 5.10 3.84
CA ALA A 41 -14.91 4.13 2.87
C ALA A 41 -13.72 3.33 3.41
N LEU A 42 -12.74 3.99 4.03
CA LEU A 42 -11.59 3.31 4.63
C LEU A 42 -11.98 2.42 5.81
N LYS A 43 -12.93 2.85 6.63
CA LYS A 43 -13.35 2.09 7.82
C LYS A 43 -14.14 0.83 7.50
N LYS A 44 -14.80 0.75 6.34
CA LYS A 44 -15.74 -0.32 6.01
C LYS A 44 -15.17 -1.29 4.96
N PRO A 45 -14.78 -2.52 5.36
CA PRO A 45 -14.04 -3.44 4.49
C PRO A 45 -14.83 -3.97 3.28
N HIS A 46 -16.16 -3.96 3.36
CA HIS A 46 -17.03 -4.47 2.30
C HIS A 46 -17.43 -3.41 1.25
N THR A 47 -16.90 -2.19 1.36
CA THR A 47 -17.17 -1.14 0.37
C THR A 47 -16.26 -1.28 -0.85
N PHE A 48 -16.76 -0.87 -2.02
CA PHE A 48 -15.98 -0.88 -3.27
C PHE A 48 -14.68 -0.08 -3.14
N TYR A 49 -14.73 1.08 -2.49
CA TYR A 49 -13.55 1.93 -2.32
C TYR A 49 -12.49 1.27 -1.44
N HIS A 50 -12.89 0.60 -0.36
CA HIS A 50 -11.96 -0.16 0.48
C HIS A 50 -11.26 -1.25 -0.34
N GLN A 51 -12.02 -2.01 -1.13
CA GLN A 51 -11.48 -3.08 -1.97
C GLN A 51 -10.54 -2.54 -3.05
N LEU A 52 -10.92 -1.44 -3.71
CA LEU A 52 -10.09 -0.76 -4.71
C LEU A 52 -8.77 -0.23 -4.12
N LEU A 53 -8.80 0.24 -2.86
CA LEU A 53 -7.64 0.83 -2.18
C LEU A 53 -6.72 -0.19 -1.50
N ARG A 54 -7.21 -1.40 -1.22
CA ARG A 54 -6.46 -2.42 -0.48
C ARG A 54 -5.14 -2.80 -1.16
N LEU A 55 -5.16 -3.11 -2.45
CA LEU A 55 -3.96 -3.48 -3.21
C LEU A 55 -2.93 -2.33 -3.31
N PRO A 56 -3.29 -1.12 -3.75
CA PRO A 56 -2.31 -0.04 -3.90
C PRO A 56 -1.71 0.38 -2.57
N LEU A 57 -2.47 0.39 -1.47
CA LEU A 57 -1.93 0.75 -0.15
C LEU A 57 -0.93 -0.28 0.36
N ARG A 58 -1.17 -1.58 0.15
CA ARG A 58 -0.18 -2.63 0.45
C ARG A 58 1.09 -2.47 -0.39
N ASN A 59 0.96 -2.08 -1.66
CA ASN A 59 2.13 -1.77 -2.49
C ASN A 59 2.92 -0.55 -2.00
N VAL A 60 2.24 0.50 -1.53
CA VAL A 60 2.90 1.66 -0.90
C VAL A 60 3.67 1.21 0.35
N PHE A 61 3.06 0.35 1.16
CA PHE A 61 3.70 -0.20 2.35
C PHE A 61 4.96 -1.03 2.00
N ASN A 62 4.87 -1.88 0.98
CA ASN A 62 6.03 -2.60 0.45
C ASN A 62 7.11 -1.66 -0.06
N GLY A 63 6.73 -0.52 -0.67
CA GLY A 63 7.68 0.52 -1.08
C GLY A 63 8.46 1.12 0.09
N ILE A 64 7.82 1.29 1.26
CA ILE A 64 8.49 1.76 2.48
C ILE A 64 9.51 0.72 2.98
N ILE A 65 9.11 -0.56 3.09
CA ILE A 65 10.01 -1.63 3.52
C ILE A 65 11.16 -1.80 2.53
N PHE A 66 10.87 -1.72 1.23
CA PHE A 66 11.87 -1.77 0.18
C PHE A 66 12.90 -0.64 0.34
N GLN A 67 12.46 0.58 0.59
CA GLN A 67 13.36 1.72 0.81
C GLN A 67 14.25 1.49 2.04
N GLN A 68 13.71 1.03 3.15
CA GLN A 68 14.51 0.70 4.35
C GLN A 68 15.58 -0.37 4.06
N ALA A 69 15.21 -1.43 3.32
CA ALA A 69 16.16 -2.46 2.92
C ALA A 69 17.26 -1.90 1.99
N ARG A 70 16.89 -0.98 1.08
CA ARG A 70 17.83 -0.29 0.20
C ARG A 70 18.78 0.63 0.98
N ASP A 71 18.28 1.35 1.97
CA ASP A 71 19.11 2.22 2.81
C ASP A 71 20.15 1.39 3.59
N TYR A 72 19.74 0.22 4.11
CA TYR A 72 20.68 -0.75 4.68
C TYR A 72 21.69 -1.26 3.64
N GLN A 73 21.25 -1.67 2.45
CA GLN A 73 22.16 -2.11 1.40
C GLN A 73 23.22 -1.04 1.08
N VAL A 74 22.80 0.21 0.88
CA VAL A 74 23.67 1.35 0.56
C VAL A 74 24.65 1.59 1.69
N TYR A 75 24.21 1.57 2.96
CA TYR A 75 25.10 1.72 4.09
C TYR A 75 26.14 0.58 4.16
N GLY A 76 25.71 -0.67 3.98
CA GLY A 76 26.62 -1.81 3.93
C GLY A 76 27.67 -1.67 2.82
N GLN A 77 27.28 -1.20 1.64
CA GLN A 77 28.21 -0.92 0.54
C GLN A 77 29.20 0.21 0.89
N LYS A 78 28.73 1.31 1.50
CA LYS A 78 29.58 2.42 1.97
C LYS A 78 30.67 1.91 2.94
N LEU A 79 30.32 1.03 3.89
CA LEU A 79 31.29 0.43 4.81
C LEU A 79 32.41 -0.32 4.08
N TYR A 80 32.07 -1.15 3.10
CA TYR A 80 33.06 -1.89 2.33
C TYR A 80 33.89 -1.00 1.40
N ILE A 81 33.31 0.07 0.83
CA ILE A 81 34.06 1.05 0.04
C ILE A 81 35.11 1.74 0.93
N ASP A 82 34.72 2.22 2.11
CA ASP A 82 35.65 2.85 3.05
C ASP A 82 36.78 1.89 3.47
N TYR A 83 36.45 0.63 3.72
CA TYR A 83 37.43 -0.42 4.00
C TYR A 83 38.40 -0.65 2.83
N LEU A 84 37.90 -0.80 1.61
CA LEU A 84 38.73 -1.05 0.43
C LEU A 84 39.65 0.14 0.10
N LEU A 85 39.18 1.37 0.30
CA LEU A 85 39.96 2.59 0.07
C LEU A 85 40.99 2.88 1.16
N SER A 86 40.88 2.25 2.33
CA SER A 86 41.84 2.41 3.43
C SER A 86 43.21 1.77 3.16
N GLY A 87 43.32 0.92 2.13
CA GLY A 87 44.54 0.17 1.82
C GLY A 87 44.77 -1.06 2.69
N GLU A 88 43.92 -1.31 3.69
CA GLU A 88 43.98 -2.49 4.56
C GLU A 88 43.78 -3.80 3.78
N SER A 89 42.94 -3.77 2.75
CA SER A 89 42.68 -4.89 1.85
C SER A 89 43.89 -5.32 1.02
N GLY A 90 44.89 -4.45 0.85
CA GLY A 90 46.10 -4.70 0.05
C GLY A 90 47.29 -5.25 0.84
N LYS A 91 47.13 -5.54 2.15
CA LYS A 91 48.21 -6.07 3.00
C LYS A 91 48.48 -7.56 2.73
N SER A 92 49.72 -8.00 2.94
CA SER A 92 50.14 -9.37 2.67
C SER A 92 49.36 -10.40 3.51
N GLU A 93 49.23 -11.62 2.98
CA GLU A 93 48.60 -12.76 3.66
C GLU A 93 49.29 -13.16 4.96
N THR A 94 50.53 -12.74 5.16
CA THR A 94 51.33 -12.97 6.37
C THR A 94 51.16 -11.89 7.43
N SER A 95 50.48 -10.78 7.13
CA SER A 95 50.31 -9.67 8.06
C SER A 95 49.17 -9.91 9.05
N PRO A 96 49.24 -9.37 10.28
CA PRO A 96 48.19 -9.54 11.29
C PRO A 96 46.80 -9.21 10.74
N GLY A 97 45.79 -10.03 11.08
CA GLY A 97 44.42 -9.85 10.59
C GLY A 97 44.10 -10.49 9.23
N ALA A 98 45.00 -11.29 8.64
CA ALA A 98 44.78 -11.92 7.34
C ALA A 98 43.48 -12.75 7.26
N GLN A 99 43.20 -13.55 8.29
CA GLN A 99 41.97 -14.34 8.38
C GLN A 99 40.70 -13.47 8.44
N THR A 100 40.77 -12.34 9.16
CA THR A 100 39.67 -11.35 9.22
C THR A 100 39.45 -10.70 7.87
N ARG A 101 40.52 -10.36 7.13
CA ARG A 101 40.45 -9.79 5.77
C ARG A 101 39.86 -10.77 4.76
N GLU A 102 40.23 -12.05 4.83
CA GLU A 102 39.64 -13.11 4.00
C GLU A 102 38.14 -13.25 4.29
N THR A 103 37.77 -13.27 5.57
CA THR A 103 36.36 -13.33 5.99
C THR A 103 35.58 -12.09 5.51
N LEU A 104 36.16 -10.89 5.62
CA LEU A 104 35.56 -9.65 5.09
C LEU A 104 35.36 -9.71 3.58
N ASN A 105 36.30 -10.28 2.83
CA ASN A 105 36.13 -10.45 1.38
C ASN A 105 35.00 -11.42 1.06
N ALA A 106 34.88 -12.53 1.79
CA ALA A 106 33.77 -13.47 1.63
C ALA A 106 32.41 -12.83 1.98
N GLU A 107 32.34 -12.02 3.04
CA GLU A 107 31.11 -11.29 3.40
C GLU A 107 30.77 -10.18 2.41
N ARG A 108 31.77 -9.53 1.81
CA ARG A 108 31.58 -8.58 0.71
C ARG A 108 30.95 -9.26 -0.51
N GLU A 109 31.46 -10.42 -0.91
CA GLU A 109 30.91 -11.19 -2.04
C GLU A 109 29.47 -11.61 -1.78
N LYS A 110 29.14 -12.04 -0.55
CA LYS A 110 27.76 -12.30 -0.14
C LYS A 110 26.88 -11.06 -0.23
N LEU A 111 27.36 -9.89 0.23
CA LEU A 111 26.61 -8.64 0.15
C LEU A 111 26.34 -8.24 -1.31
N VAL A 112 27.30 -8.44 -2.21
CA VAL A 112 27.11 -8.20 -3.66
C VAL A 112 26.05 -9.13 -4.23
N ALA A 113 26.14 -10.44 -3.97
CA ALA A 113 25.15 -11.41 -4.43
C ALA A 113 23.74 -11.14 -3.87
N LEU A 114 23.66 -10.70 -2.60
CA LEU A 114 22.43 -10.27 -1.95
C LEU A 114 21.85 -9.03 -2.63
N GLY A 115 22.70 -8.04 -2.96
CA GLY A 115 22.31 -6.84 -3.69
C GLY A 115 21.79 -7.10 -5.11
N GLU A 116 22.42 -8.03 -5.84
CA GLU A 116 21.96 -8.46 -7.17
C GLU A 116 20.58 -9.13 -7.08
N SER A 117 20.41 -10.03 -6.12
CA SER A 117 19.13 -10.72 -5.89
C SER A 117 18.03 -9.74 -5.45
N PHE A 118 18.36 -8.77 -4.60
CA PHE A 118 17.46 -7.71 -4.18
C PHE A 118 17.02 -6.81 -5.35
N HIS A 119 17.94 -6.46 -6.26
CA HIS A 119 17.60 -5.70 -7.47
C HIS A 119 16.66 -6.47 -8.41
N GLN A 120 16.79 -7.80 -8.49
CA GLN A 120 15.81 -8.61 -9.24
C GLN A 120 14.41 -8.54 -8.62
N GLU A 121 14.31 -8.48 -7.28
CA GLU A 121 13.03 -8.28 -6.60
C GLU A 121 12.47 -6.87 -6.79
N GLU A 122 13.32 -5.83 -6.88
CA GLU A 122 12.90 -4.47 -7.26
C GLU A 122 12.15 -4.47 -8.60
N ILE A 123 12.75 -5.09 -9.63
CA ILE A 123 12.14 -5.20 -10.96
C ILE A 123 10.81 -5.97 -10.90
N LYS A 124 10.75 -7.04 -10.10
CA LYS A 124 9.50 -7.81 -9.91
C LYS A 124 8.42 -6.98 -9.22
N GLN A 125 8.79 -6.18 -8.21
CA GLN A 125 7.87 -5.31 -7.49
C GLN A 125 7.33 -4.21 -8.41
N ASP A 126 8.18 -3.56 -9.20
CA ASP A 126 7.75 -2.55 -10.18
C ASP A 126 6.77 -3.12 -11.20
N LYS A 127 7.06 -4.33 -11.70
CA LYS A 127 6.15 -5.04 -12.61
C LYS A 127 4.82 -5.38 -11.94
N LEU A 128 4.84 -5.83 -10.69
CA LEU A 128 3.64 -6.14 -9.91
C LEU A 128 2.77 -4.89 -9.66
N ILE A 129 3.40 -3.77 -9.33
CA ILE A 129 2.73 -2.47 -9.18
C ILE A 129 2.11 -2.05 -10.51
N ALA A 130 2.86 -2.08 -11.62
CA ALA A 130 2.35 -1.67 -12.92
C ALA A 130 1.16 -2.53 -13.38
N GLN A 131 1.25 -3.86 -13.21
CA GLN A 131 0.18 -4.79 -13.56
C GLN A 131 -1.09 -4.58 -12.72
N SER A 132 -0.93 -4.48 -11.39
CA SER A 132 -2.06 -4.26 -10.48
C SER A 132 -2.72 -2.90 -10.72
N GLN A 133 -1.94 -1.83 -10.94
CA GLN A 133 -2.47 -0.51 -11.27
C GLN A 133 -3.23 -0.49 -12.61
N SER A 134 -2.70 -1.14 -13.65
CA SER A 134 -3.38 -1.23 -14.94
C SER A 134 -4.74 -1.92 -14.82
N MET A 135 -4.79 -3.02 -14.06
CA MET A 135 -6.03 -3.72 -13.75
C MET A 135 -7.01 -2.81 -12.99
N LEU A 136 -6.58 -2.19 -11.90
CA LEU A 136 -7.44 -1.32 -11.08
C LEU A 136 -7.96 -0.10 -11.84
N ILE A 137 -7.15 0.51 -12.71
CA ILE A 137 -7.58 1.62 -13.57
C ILE A 137 -8.69 1.16 -14.53
N LYS A 138 -8.55 -0.02 -15.15
CA LYS A 138 -9.58 -0.58 -16.03
C LYS A 138 -10.87 -0.87 -15.27
N HIS A 139 -10.77 -1.47 -14.09
CA HIS A 139 -11.92 -1.73 -13.23
C HIS A 139 -12.60 -0.44 -12.76
N ALA A 140 -11.84 0.59 -12.38
CA ALA A 140 -12.39 1.89 -12.00
C ALA A 140 -13.07 2.61 -13.17
N ALA A 141 -12.55 2.48 -14.39
CA ALA A 141 -13.21 3.02 -15.58
C ALA A 141 -14.57 2.34 -15.84
N ASN A 142 -14.58 1.01 -15.84
CA ASN A 142 -15.81 0.22 -15.99
C ASN A 142 -16.83 0.51 -14.87
N TRP A 143 -16.35 0.68 -13.63
CA TRP A 143 -17.17 1.08 -12.49
C TRP A 143 -17.82 2.45 -12.71
N ASN A 144 -17.05 3.44 -13.16
CA ASN A 144 -17.57 4.77 -13.43
C ASN A 144 -18.64 4.76 -14.53
N GLU A 145 -18.47 3.93 -15.57
CA GLU A 145 -19.49 3.74 -16.61
C GLU A 145 -20.76 3.10 -16.04
N ALA A 146 -20.62 2.05 -15.23
CA ALA A 146 -21.75 1.41 -14.56
C ALA A 146 -22.49 2.37 -13.61
N LEU A 147 -21.74 3.17 -12.85
CA LEU A 147 -22.28 4.18 -11.95
C LEU A 147 -23.06 5.27 -12.71
N LEU A 148 -22.52 5.77 -13.83
CA LEU A 148 -23.21 6.76 -14.65
C LEU A 148 -24.49 6.21 -15.27
N ARG A 149 -24.48 4.94 -15.70
CA ARG A 149 -25.68 4.24 -16.18
C ARG A 149 -26.73 4.13 -15.08
N VAL A 150 -26.34 3.65 -13.90
CA VAL A 150 -27.23 3.55 -12.73
C VAL A 150 -27.79 4.91 -12.32
N ALA A 151 -26.96 5.94 -12.27
CA ALA A 151 -27.42 7.30 -11.94
C ALA A 151 -28.44 7.83 -12.95
N LYS A 152 -28.27 7.52 -14.24
CA LYS A 152 -29.24 7.88 -15.28
C LYS A 152 -30.56 7.12 -15.11
N GLU A 153 -30.50 5.81 -14.88
CA GLU A 153 -31.69 4.98 -14.66
C GLU A 153 -32.48 5.42 -13.42
N ILE A 154 -31.78 5.70 -12.31
CA ILE A 154 -32.40 6.27 -11.11
C ILE A 154 -33.01 7.64 -11.44
N GLY A 155 -32.35 8.48 -12.22
CA GLY A 155 -32.88 9.78 -12.63
C GLY A 155 -34.14 9.68 -13.48
N ASP A 156 -34.19 8.74 -14.42
CA ASP A 156 -35.36 8.49 -15.26
C ASP A 156 -36.53 7.94 -14.44
N GLU A 157 -36.27 7.12 -13.41
CA GLU A 157 -37.29 6.62 -12.49
C GLU A 157 -37.79 7.73 -11.55
N LEU A 158 -36.89 8.55 -10.99
CA LEU A 158 -37.22 9.70 -10.15
C LEU A 158 -38.10 10.73 -10.88
N ARG A 159 -37.92 10.90 -12.19
CA ARG A 159 -38.79 11.77 -13.00
C ARG A 159 -40.25 11.31 -12.99
N ARG A 160 -40.51 10.01 -12.86
CA ARG A 160 -41.89 9.47 -12.72
C ARG A 160 -42.56 9.92 -11.42
N TYR A 161 -41.75 10.19 -10.39
CA TYR A 161 -42.19 10.75 -9.11
C TYR A 161 -42.14 12.29 -9.08
N ASN A 162 -42.05 12.95 -10.24
CA ASN A 162 -41.96 14.40 -10.39
C ASN A 162 -40.70 15.02 -9.74
N VAL A 163 -39.64 14.23 -9.59
CA VAL A 163 -38.34 14.66 -9.07
C VAL A 163 -37.39 14.88 -10.24
N ASN A 164 -37.01 16.14 -10.49
CA ASN A 164 -36.04 16.49 -11.52
C ASN A 164 -34.71 16.91 -10.87
N LYS A 165 -33.71 16.04 -10.93
CA LYS A 165 -32.35 16.27 -10.41
C LYS A 165 -31.33 15.99 -11.51
N SER A 166 -30.18 16.67 -11.44
CA SER A 166 -29.13 16.42 -12.43
C SER A 166 -28.48 15.05 -12.22
N ASN A 167 -27.98 14.43 -13.28
CA ASN A 167 -27.30 13.14 -13.20
C ASN A 167 -26.09 13.19 -12.26
N GLU A 168 -25.39 14.32 -12.16
CA GLU A 168 -24.27 14.52 -11.23
C GLU A 168 -24.74 14.55 -9.76
N GLN A 169 -25.89 15.14 -9.45
CA GLN A 169 -26.44 15.11 -8.09
C GLN A 169 -26.82 13.68 -7.68
N ILE A 170 -27.45 12.93 -8.59
CA ILE A 170 -27.84 11.54 -8.35
C ILE A 170 -26.60 10.65 -8.21
N LYS A 171 -25.60 10.83 -9.09
CA LYS A 171 -24.31 10.15 -8.99
C LYS A 171 -23.65 10.39 -7.63
N ASN A 172 -23.56 11.63 -7.18
CA ASN A 172 -22.95 11.94 -5.88
C ASN A 172 -23.74 11.36 -4.71
N ALA A 173 -25.07 11.31 -4.82
CA ALA A 173 -25.92 10.66 -3.83
C ALA A 173 -25.71 9.14 -3.78
N VAL A 174 -25.56 8.50 -4.94
CA VAL A 174 -25.22 7.06 -5.04
C VAL A 174 -23.80 6.80 -4.51
N LEU A 175 -22.82 7.66 -4.81
CA LEU A 175 -21.46 7.55 -4.28
C LEU A 175 -21.45 7.60 -2.74
N SER A 176 -22.16 8.55 -2.14
CA SER A 176 -22.25 8.65 -0.68
C SER A 176 -22.98 7.44 -0.08
N LEU A 177 -24.03 6.93 -0.75
CA LEU A 177 -24.65 5.66 -0.35
C LEU A 177 -23.65 4.51 -0.36
N LEU A 178 -22.86 4.35 -1.43
CA LEU A 178 -21.91 3.23 -1.56
C LEU A 178 -20.73 3.32 -0.57
N ALA A 179 -20.35 4.53 -0.15
CA ALA A 179 -19.34 4.73 0.89
C ALA A 179 -19.86 4.34 2.29
N HIS A 180 -21.18 4.38 2.50
CA HIS A 180 -21.81 4.12 3.78
C HIS A 180 -22.57 2.79 3.85
N HIS A 181 -22.96 2.22 2.72
CA HIS A 181 -23.74 1.01 2.63
C HIS A 181 -22.82 -0.20 2.81
N ASP A 182 -23.09 -0.96 3.86
CA ASP A 182 -22.47 -2.26 4.07
C ASP A 182 -23.42 -3.32 3.50
N VAL A 183 -22.96 -4.03 2.47
CA VAL A 183 -23.72 -5.05 1.74
C VAL A 183 -24.20 -6.17 2.68
N GLU A 184 -23.51 -6.38 3.80
CA GLU A 184 -23.82 -7.44 4.76
C GLU A 184 -24.74 -7.00 5.91
N GLN A 185 -24.88 -5.68 6.16
CA GLN A 185 -25.72 -5.14 7.26
C GLN A 185 -26.66 -4.00 6.85
N PRO A 186 -27.64 -4.26 5.97
CA PRO A 186 -28.55 -3.23 5.44
C PRO A 186 -29.53 -2.64 6.47
N GLN A 187 -29.62 -3.18 7.68
CA GLN A 187 -30.64 -2.79 8.68
C GLN A 187 -30.21 -1.64 9.62
N ARG A 188 -28.95 -1.17 9.60
CA ARG A 188 -28.46 -0.08 10.47
C ARG A 188 -28.51 1.33 9.84
N GLU A 189 -29.26 1.49 8.75
CA GLU A 189 -29.07 2.54 7.73
C GLU A 189 -29.80 3.88 7.93
N ALA A 190 -30.57 4.07 9.01
CA ALA A 190 -31.42 5.26 9.17
C ALA A 190 -30.71 6.63 8.95
N PRO A 191 -29.45 6.85 9.38
CA PRO A 191 -28.77 8.15 9.21
C PRO A 191 -28.34 8.43 7.75
N TYR A 192 -28.02 7.41 6.96
CA TYR A 192 -27.41 7.60 5.63
C TYR A 192 -28.44 8.01 4.59
N TRP A 193 -29.63 7.43 4.65
CA TRP A 193 -30.77 7.86 3.84
C TRP A 193 -31.14 9.33 4.12
N GLN A 194 -30.88 9.82 5.33
CA GLN A 194 -31.10 11.22 5.67
C GLN A 194 -30.06 12.15 5.02
N GLY A 195 -28.80 11.73 4.92
CA GLY A 195 -27.76 12.44 4.16
C GLY A 195 -28.10 12.54 2.67
N VAL A 196 -28.56 11.43 2.08
CA VAL A 196 -29.03 11.37 0.68
C VAL A 196 -30.25 12.25 0.45
N ALA A 197 -31.21 12.21 1.39
CA ALA A 197 -32.39 13.05 1.38
C ALA A 197 -32.03 14.54 1.40
N VAL A 198 -31.06 14.94 2.23
CA VAL A 198 -30.54 16.32 2.28
C VAL A 198 -29.85 16.69 0.98
N GLN A 199 -28.98 15.82 0.45
CA GLN A 199 -28.22 16.08 -0.77
C GLN A 199 -29.12 16.21 -2.01
N LEU A 200 -30.17 15.41 -2.08
CA LEU A 200 -31.17 15.50 -3.14
C LEU A 200 -32.25 16.55 -2.85
N GLY A 201 -32.37 17.03 -1.61
CA GLY A 201 -33.42 17.96 -1.18
C GLY A 201 -34.82 17.37 -1.27
N LEU A 202 -34.99 16.11 -0.86
CA LEU A 202 -36.23 15.34 -1.00
C LEU A 202 -36.51 14.50 0.25
N THR A 203 -37.78 14.24 0.54
CA THR A 203 -38.17 13.19 1.47
C THR A 203 -38.17 11.84 0.73
N LEU A 204 -37.27 10.95 1.12
CA LEU A 204 -37.16 9.61 0.54
C LEU A 204 -38.24 8.70 1.15
N ASN A 205 -39.31 8.44 0.39
CA ASN A 205 -40.31 7.43 0.74
C ASN A 205 -39.78 6.01 0.48
N ALA A 206 -40.51 4.98 0.92
CA ALA A 206 -40.09 3.58 0.78
C ALA A 206 -39.91 3.15 -0.69
N GLU A 207 -40.74 3.67 -1.60
CA GLU A 207 -40.71 3.36 -3.03
C GLU A 207 -39.42 3.89 -3.69
N ILE A 208 -39.07 5.15 -3.44
CA ILE A 208 -37.83 5.74 -3.97
C ILE A 208 -36.61 5.02 -3.38
N LYS A 209 -36.63 4.68 -2.09
CA LYS A 209 -35.54 3.90 -1.48
C LYS A 209 -35.37 2.54 -2.16
N ALA A 210 -36.46 1.85 -2.48
CA ALA A 210 -36.41 0.57 -3.16
C ALA A 210 -35.72 0.65 -4.54
N VAL A 211 -35.98 1.72 -5.31
CA VAL A 211 -35.30 1.98 -6.58
C VAL A 211 -33.79 2.10 -6.41
N PHE A 212 -33.33 2.86 -5.40
CA PHE A 212 -31.90 2.97 -5.10
C PHE A 212 -31.30 1.63 -4.68
N ILE A 213 -31.97 0.88 -3.79
CA ILE A 213 -31.50 -0.42 -3.29
C ILE A 213 -31.33 -1.43 -4.44
N GLU A 214 -32.33 -1.54 -5.31
CA GLU A 214 -32.28 -2.45 -6.47
C GLU A 214 -31.08 -2.14 -7.37
N LYS A 215 -30.87 -0.86 -7.67
CA LYS A 215 -29.79 -0.42 -8.56
C LYS A 215 -28.40 -0.46 -7.90
N ILE A 216 -28.31 -0.23 -6.60
CA ILE A 216 -27.08 -0.44 -5.83
C ILE A 216 -26.70 -1.93 -5.80
N ALA A 217 -27.67 -2.84 -5.78
CA ALA A 217 -27.39 -4.27 -5.84
C ALA A 217 -26.71 -4.69 -7.17
N GLU A 218 -27.00 -4.01 -8.28
CA GLU A 218 -26.26 -4.20 -9.54
C GLU A 218 -24.79 -3.78 -9.41
N LEU A 219 -24.52 -2.64 -8.77
CA LEU A 219 -23.15 -2.17 -8.50
C LEU A 219 -22.40 -3.11 -7.54
N ASN A 220 -23.07 -3.63 -6.51
CA ASN A 220 -22.46 -4.58 -5.58
C ASN A 220 -22.02 -5.89 -6.26
N ARG A 221 -22.68 -6.31 -7.35
CA ARG A 221 -22.21 -7.46 -8.16
C ARG A 221 -20.88 -7.16 -8.85
N PHE A 222 -20.74 -5.97 -9.43
CA PHE A 222 -19.48 -5.52 -10.03
C PHE A 222 -18.33 -5.47 -9.00
N ASN A 223 -18.64 -5.14 -7.74
CA ASN A 223 -17.66 -5.14 -6.66
C ASN A 223 -17.05 -6.53 -6.43
N ARG A 224 -17.87 -7.60 -6.46
CA ARG A 224 -17.40 -8.98 -6.27
C ARG A 224 -16.44 -9.43 -7.37
N GLU A 225 -16.74 -9.11 -8.63
CA GLU A 225 -15.86 -9.40 -9.77
C GLU A 225 -14.49 -8.71 -9.63
N THR A 226 -14.48 -7.50 -9.05
CA THR A 226 -13.24 -6.76 -8.79
C THR A 226 -12.43 -7.40 -7.66
N ASP A 227 -13.09 -7.87 -6.59
CA ASP A 227 -12.44 -8.58 -5.48
C ASP A 227 -11.82 -9.90 -5.97
N GLU A 228 -12.53 -10.68 -6.77
CA GLU A 228 -12.03 -11.92 -7.37
C GLU A 228 -10.78 -11.68 -8.23
N ALA A 229 -10.81 -10.65 -9.09
CA ALA A 229 -9.65 -10.27 -9.91
C ALA A 229 -8.48 -9.75 -9.05
N ALA A 230 -8.75 -9.17 -7.89
CA ALA A 230 -7.76 -8.65 -6.97
C ALA A 230 -7.07 -9.72 -6.11
N GLN A 231 -7.68 -10.90 -5.93
CA GLN A 231 -7.14 -11.95 -5.05
C GLN A 231 -5.75 -12.46 -5.47
N GLU A 232 -5.53 -12.66 -6.78
CA GLU A 232 -4.21 -13.10 -7.29
C GLU A 232 -3.12 -12.08 -6.94
N PHE A 233 -3.40 -10.79 -7.16
CA PHE A 233 -2.46 -9.71 -6.82
C PHE A 233 -2.26 -9.59 -5.32
N SER A 234 -3.32 -9.76 -4.51
CA SER A 234 -3.21 -9.73 -3.05
C SER A 234 -2.23 -10.78 -2.53
N HIS A 235 -2.27 -12.00 -3.08
CA HIS A 235 -1.34 -13.05 -2.72
C HIS A 235 0.10 -12.69 -3.08
N ARG A 236 0.34 -12.31 -4.35
CA ARG A 236 1.69 -11.93 -4.83
C ARG A 236 2.29 -10.74 -4.07
N ILE A 237 1.47 -9.76 -3.70
CA ILE A 237 1.91 -8.61 -2.88
C ILE A 237 2.31 -9.07 -1.48
N THR A 238 1.57 -10.01 -0.89
CA THR A 238 1.87 -10.56 0.43
C THR A 238 3.20 -11.33 0.40
N GLU A 239 3.41 -12.18 -0.61
CA GLU A 239 4.69 -12.88 -0.81
C GLU A 239 5.87 -11.91 -0.98
N MET A 240 5.67 -10.85 -1.75
CA MET A 240 6.68 -9.80 -1.89
C MET A 240 6.95 -9.11 -0.55
N SER A 241 5.91 -8.83 0.24
CA SER A 241 6.06 -8.23 1.58
C SER A 241 6.99 -9.06 2.46
N HIS A 242 6.79 -10.38 2.52
CA HIS A 242 7.65 -11.30 3.26
C HIS A 242 9.08 -11.31 2.72
N THR A 243 9.22 -11.31 1.39
CA THR A 243 10.52 -11.30 0.72
C THR A 243 11.30 -10.04 1.08
N LEU A 244 10.67 -8.86 1.04
CA LEU A 244 11.30 -7.58 1.38
C LEU A 244 11.69 -7.48 2.86
N LYS A 245 10.81 -7.95 3.77
CA LYS A 245 11.13 -8.03 5.21
C LYS A 245 12.36 -8.91 5.45
N ARG A 246 12.47 -10.04 4.74
CA ARG A 246 13.65 -10.93 4.80
C ARG A 246 14.92 -10.22 4.32
N TYR A 247 14.90 -9.54 3.17
CA TYR A 247 16.05 -8.76 2.69
C TYR A 247 16.47 -7.67 3.68
N ARG A 248 15.51 -6.96 4.30
CA ARG A 248 15.80 -5.95 5.32
C ARG A 248 16.61 -6.54 6.48
N GLU A 249 16.21 -7.70 7.00
CA GLU A 249 16.94 -8.38 8.07
C GLU A 249 18.28 -8.95 7.61
N GLU A 250 18.37 -9.51 6.39
CA GLU A 250 19.62 -10.03 5.82
C GLU A 250 20.66 -8.90 5.63
N PHE A 251 20.26 -7.73 5.11
CA PHE A 251 21.16 -6.57 4.99
C PHE A 251 21.59 -6.05 6.36
N LYS A 252 20.66 -5.93 7.30
CA LYS A 252 20.96 -5.54 8.69
C LYS A 252 21.97 -6.48 9.34
N ALA A 253 21.78 -7.80 9.21
CA ALA A 253 22.71 -8.79 9.73
C ALA A 253 24.10 -8.70 9.07
N ALA A 254 24.15 -8.47 7.75
CA ALA A 254 25.41 -8.29 7.02
C ALA A 254 26.16 -7.03 7.50
N ILE A 255 25.47 -5.93 7.77
CA ILE A 255 26.05 -4.69 8.32
C ILE A 255 26.65 -4.93 9.71
N ILE A 256 25.90 -5.59 10.61
CA ILE A 256 26.36 -5.90 11.97
C ILE A 256 27.65 -6.71 11.90
N LYS A 257 27.63 -7.79 11.11
CA LYS A 257 28.79 -8.66 10.93
C LYS A 257 29.98 -7.95 10.30
N ALA A 258 29.77 -7.09 9.31
CA ALA A 258 30.84 -6.28 8.72
C ALA A 258 31.48 -5.36 9.76
N ASN A 259 30.67 -4.65 10.56
CA ASN A 259 31.19 -3.79 11.64
C ASN A 259 31.99 -4.59 12.68
N GLU A 260 31.50 -5.75 13.11
CA GLU A 260 32.23 -6.63 14.04
C GLU A 260 33.60 -7.01 13.48
N LEU A 261 33.68 -7.43 12.22
CA LEU A 261 34.93 -7.80 11.56
C LEU A 261 35.87 -6.60 11.39
N LEU A 262 35.35 -5.42 11.01
CA LEU A 262 36.14 -4.21 10.84
C LEU A 262 36.78 -3.75 12.16
N THR A 263 36.10 -3.92 13.30
CA THR A 263 36.66 -3.58 14.62
C THR A 263 37.80 -4.51 15.07
N GLN A 264 37.92 -5.70 14.48
CA GLN A 264 38.98 -6.67 14.79
C GLN A 264 40.27 -6.41 13.99
N LEU A 265 40.23 -5.52 13.00
CA LEU A 265 41.40 -5.18 12.20
C LEU A 265 42.33 -4.24 12.99
N PRO A 266 43.64 -4.55 13.08
CA PRO A 266 44.56 -3.84 13.97
C PRO A 266 44.86 -2.40 13.52
N ASP A 267 44.87 -2.15 12.22
CA ASP A 267 45.31 -0.88 11.63
C ASP A 267 44.17 -0.09 10.97
N TYR A 268 42.96 -0.67 10.91
CA TYR A 268 41.79 0.00 10.38
C TYR A 268 41.01 0.69 11.49
N LYS A 269 40.63 1.95 11.27
CA LYS A 269 39.74 2.69 12.16
C LYS A 269 38.63 3.33 11.34
N ILE A 270 37.40 3.07 11.74
CA ILE A 270 36.22 3.73 11.18
C ILE A 270 36.31 5.23 11.46
N ASN A 271 36.15 6.05 10.41
CA ASN A 271 36.06 7.49 10.58
C ASN A 271 34.72 7.83 11.25
N PRO A 272 34.72 8.38 12.48
CA PRO A 272 33.49 8.60 13.23
C PRO A 272 32.57 9.64 12.58
N VAL A 273 33.13 10.65 11.90
CA VAL A 273 32.34 11.70 11.23
C VAL A 273 31.63 11.14 10.00
N GLN A 274 32.36 10.39 9.17
CA GLN A 274 31.78 9.78 7.97
C GLN A 274 30.74 8.71 8.33
N ASN A 275 30.99 7.95 9.39
CA ASN A 275 30.05 6.95 9.87
C ASN A 275 28.75 7.58 10.37
N GLU A 276 28.82 8.70 11.11
CA GLU A 276 27.62 9.39 11.57
C GLU A 276 26.78 9.91 10.40
N ILE A 277 27.41 10.55 9.41
CA ILE A 277 26.75 10.98 8.17
C ILE A 277 26.08 9.80 7.46
N ASN A 278 26.77 8.66 7.36
CA ASN A 278 26.25 7.47 6.71
C ASN A 278 25.08 6.83 7.50
N ARG A 279 24.99 7.05 8.81
CA ARG A 279 23.94 6.51 9.69
C ARG A 279 22.69 7.38 9.77
N GLU A 280 22.77 8.64 9.33
CA GLU A 280 21.63 9.56 9.34
C GLU A 280 20.43 8.99 8.57
N GLU A 281 20.70 8.32 7.44
CA GLU A 281 19.71 7.63 6.60
C GLU A 281 19.10 6.38 7.26
N LEU A 282 19.66 5.89 8.37
CA LEU A 282 19.24 4.67 9.08
C LEU A 282 18.34 4.92 10.30
N HIS A 283 17.97 6.17 10.57
CA HIS A 283 17.03 6.52 11.64
C HIS A 283 15.58 6.26 11.24
N PHE A 284 15.24 4.98 11.09
CA PHE A 284 13.86 4.54 10.85
C PHE A 284 13.47 3.41 11.80
N ASP A 285 12.17 3.25 12.01
CA ASP A 285 11.63 2.15 12.80
C ASP A 285 11.69 0.85 11.98
N ALA A 286 12.58 -0.05 12.40
CA ALA A 286 12.80 -1.35 11.78
C ALA A 286 11.65 -2.35 12.04
N SER A 287 10.76 -2.07 13.01
CA SER A 287 9.59 -2.90 13.31
C SER A 287 8.37 -2.58 12.46
N ILE A 288 8.47 -1.58 11.57
CA ILE A 288 7.41 -1.25 10.61
C ILE A 288 7.10 -2.49 9.78
N GLY A 289 5.85 -2.96 9.91
CA GLY A 289 5.32 -4.10 9.18
C GLY A 289 5.33 -5.42 9.93
N ASP A 290 5.83 -5.50 11.15
CA ASP A 290 5.83 -6.78 11.89
C ASP A 290 4.46 -7.14 12.49
N GLN A 291 3.53 -6.18 12.55
CA GLN A 291 2.17 -6.34 13.08
C GLN A 291 1.07 -6.39 12.00
N SER A 292 1.44 -6.36 10.71
CA SER A 292 0.52 -6.33 9.56
C SER A 292 0.80 -7.38 8.50
#